data_AF-W5M2Q7-F1
#
_entry.id   AF-W5M2Q7-F1
#
_cell.length_a   1.000
_cell.length_b   1.000
_cell.length_c   1.000
_cell.angle_alpha   90.00
_cell.angle_beta   90.00
_cell.angle_gamma   90.00
#
_symmetry.space_group_name_H-M   'P 1'
#
loop_
_entity.id
_entity.type
_entity.pdbx_description
1 polymer ?
#
loop_
_entity_poly.entity_id
_entity_poly.type
_entity_poly.pdbx_seq_one_letter_code
_entity_poly.pdbx_strand_id
1 'polypeptide(L)'
;EDVVYLQKDYNRAIVIAVSSDAIFNLEEEQKLSAEESKRETEKQLGTELLKPGTAFPFIKAAEMVNRKLLEKNPDETHLFDVILVSDNRPQIRTQLVNSAKHYGLDISRFCFFRNDDFVDHLQSNNVKLFLSTDKTNVCKTLKKGIPAALLFRQDAQAPTDQLRILFTGDDVLSNSAELGLRGGELAEPVDSKKELQNATAAKGAMKEFAGLIGEMRRKFGRDSSPLCTYLMTARSNKEVSSKVIQSLRGWGLEVDEAFFLVGAPEGPILAQIQPHILY
;
A
#
# COMPACT_ATOMS: atom_id res chain seq x y z
N GLU A 1 -0.30 28.02 14.65
CA GLU A 1 -1.65 27.41 14.73
C GLU A 1 -1.45 25.97 15.14
N ASP A 2 -2.05 25.56 16.25
CA ASP A 2 -1.93 24.20 16.76
C ASP A 2 -2.66 23.24 15.81
N VAL A 3 -1.89 22.40 15.11
CA VAL A 3 -2.44 21.25 14.41
C VAL A 3 -2.94 20.30 15.48
N VAL A 4 -4.24 20.34 15.76
CA VAL A 4 -4.91 19.34 16.60
C VAL A 4 -4.79 18.01 15.84
N TYR A 5 -3.81 17.19 16.21
CA TYR A 5 -3.73 15.82 15.70
C TYR A 5 -4.98 15.09 16.18
N LEU A 6 -5.89 14.80 15.25
CA LEU A 6 -7.06 14.00 15.55
C LEU A 6 -6.57 12.61 15.95
N GLN A 7 -6.73 12.24 17.22
CA GLN A 7 -6.35 10.92 17.68
C GLN A 7 -7.33 9.91 17.08
N LYS A 8 -6.91 9.24 16.00
CA LYS A 8 -7.71 8.24 15.29
C LYS A 8 -8.01 7.07 16.22
N ASP A 9 -9.24 6.56 16.19
CA ASP A 9 -9.62 5.36 16.94
C ASP A 9 -8.90 4.15 16.34
N TYR A 10 -7.87 3.70 17.04
CA TYR A 10 -7.01 2.58 16.64
C TYR A 10 -7.78 1.28 16.37
N ASN A 11 -8.94 1.08 17.00
CA ASN A 11 -9.75 -0.12 16.79
C ASN A 11 -10.61 -0.07 15.52
N ARG A 12 -10.80 1.12 14.93
CA ARG A 12 -11.68 1.34 13.78
C ARG A 12 -10.97 1.90 12.56
N ALA A 13 -9.82 2.53 12.74
CA ALA A 13 -9.02 3.04 11.63
C ALA A 13 -8.44 1.92 10.76
N ILE A 14 -8.31 2.19 9.46
CA ILE A 14 -7.58 1.34 8.52
C ILE A 14 -6.10 1.69 8.68
N VAL A 15 -5.39 0.94 9.53
CA VAL A 15 -3.96 1.17 9.78
C VAL A 15 -3.15 0.69 8.58
N ILE A 16 -2.43 1.59 7.92
CA ILE A 16 -1.56 1.31 6.78
C ILE A 16 -0.13 1.62 7.17
N ALA A 17 0.72 0.61 7.19
CA ALA A 17 2.14 0.77 7.42
C ALA A 17 2.86 1.03 6.10
N VAL A 18 3.74 2.03 6.06
CA VAL A 18 4.51 2.37 4.86
C VAL A 18 5.98 2.46 5.24
N SER A 19 6.85 1.80 4.48
CA SER A 19 8.27 1.83 4.75
C SER A 19 8.90 3.19 4.40
N SER A 20 9.93 3.59 5.13
CA SER A 20 10.56 4.91 4.96
C SER A 20 11.15 5.14 3.57
N ASP A 21 11.72 4.10 2.96
CA ASP A 21 12.24 4.07 1.59
C ASP A 21 11.15 4.18 0.52
N ALA A 22 9.90 3.86 0.88
CA ALA A 22 8.75 4.10 0.01
C ALA A 22 8.24 5.54 0.13
N ILE A 23 8.20 6.11 1.34
CA ILE A 23 7.73 7.49 1.57
C ILE A 23 8.73 8.51 1.04
N PHE A 24 10.02 8.25 1.24
CA PHE A 24 11.11 9.15 0.92
C PHE A 24 12.18 8.44 0.10
N ASN A 25 12.80 9.16 -0.84
CA ASN A 25 13.94 8.63 -1.58
C ASN A 25 15.19 8.65 -0.69
N LEU A 26 15.68 7.45 -0.35
CA LEU A 26 16.89 7.24 0.47
C LEU A 26 18.12 6.81 -0.35
N GLU A 27 18.05 6.82 -1.69
CA GLU A 27 19.12 6.34 -2.58
C GLU A 27 20.45 7.12 -2.39
N GLU A 28 20.37 8.45 -2.21
CA GLU A 28 21.55 9.30 -2.00
C GLU A 28 22.24 8.97 -0.66
N GLU A 29 21.48 8.62 0.38
CA GLU A 29 22.03 8.24 1.69
C GLU A 29 22.58 6.81 1.72
N GLN A 30 21.97 5.89 0.96
CA GLN A 30 22.45 4.51 0.84
C GLN A 30 23.81 4.44 0.15
N LYS A 31 24.06 5.31 -0.86
CA LYS A 31 25.36 5.40 -1.55
C LYS A 31 26.45 5.96 -0.63
N LEU A 32 26.14 7.03 0.11
CA LEU A 32 27.08 7.63 1.08
C LEU A 32 27.45 6.66 2.22
N SER A 33 26.51 5.82 2.67
CA SER A 33 26.78 4.79 3.67
C SER A 33 27.65 3.64 3.16
N ALA A 34 27.70 3.39 1.84
CA ALA A 34 28.48 2.32 1.25
C ALA A 34 29.92 2.75 0.91
N GLU A 35 30.16 4.05 0.71
CA GLU A 35 31.42 4.55 0.15
C GLU A 35 32.44 5.11 1.17
N GLU A 36 32.08 5.56 2.39
CA GLU A 36 33.10 6.15 3.29
C GLU A 36 33.02 5.83 4.79
N SER A 37 34.20 5.43 5.31
CA SER A 37 34.66 5.70 6.66
C SER A 37 35.15 7.15 6.76
N LYS A 38 34.47 8.04 7.51
CA LYS A 38 35.07 9.03 8.44
C LYS A 38 34.08 10.11 8.90
N ARG A 39 33.86 10.09 10.22
CA ARG A 39 33.84 11.22 11.16
C ARG A 39 34.12 12.60 10.55
N GLU A 40 33.09 13.31 10.10
CA GLU A 40 32.98 14.79 10.14
C GLU A 40 31.62 15.30 9.60
N THR A 41 30.82 14.45 8.94
CA THR A 41 29.53 14.84 8.32
C THR A 41 28.32 14.77 9.26
N GLU A 42 28.50 14.48 10.54
CA GLU A 42 27.39 14.26 11.50
C GLU A 42 26.58 15.54 11.82
N LYS A 43 27.13 16.73 11.54
CA LYS A 43 26.47 18.01 11.86
C LYS A 43 25.68 18.66 10.72
N GLN A 44 25.89 18.26 9.47
CA GLN A 44 25.25 18.89 8.30
C GLN A 44 24.19 18.00 7.64
N LEU A 45 24.28 16.68 7.75
CA LEU A 45 23.35 15.77 7.09
C LEU A 45 21.95 15.74 7.76
N GLY A 46 21.89 15.90 9.09
CA GLY A 46 20.64 15.82 9.87
C GLY A 46 19.61 16.94 9.58
N THR A 47 19.94 17.90 8.73
CA THR A 47 19.10 19.05 8.36
C THR A 47 18.60 19.03 6.92
N GLU A 48 19.15 18.17 6.06
CA GLU A 48 18.68 18.09 4.67
C GLU A 48 17.35 17.32 4.57
N LEU A 49 16.44 17.86 3.77
CA LEU A 49 15.11 17.31 3.57
C LEU A 49 15.17 16.18 2.57
N LEU A 50 14.58 15.04 2.92
CA LEU A 50 14.49 13.90 2.03
C LEU A 50 13.54 14.22 0.86
N LYS A 51 13.89 13.76 -0.34
CA LYS A 51 13.02 13.93 -1.51
C LYS A 51 11.80 13.00 -1.41
N PRO A 52 10.62 13.41 -1.88
CA PRO A 52 9.45 12.53 -1.95
C PRO A 52 9.74 11.22 -2.68
N GLY A 53 9.29 10.11 -2.11
CA GLY A 53 9.36 8.77 -2.68
C GLY A 53 8.06 8.32 -3.34
N THR A 54 8.02 7.07 -3.77
CA THR A 54 6.90 6.45 -4.52
C THR A 54 5.57 6.47 -3.77
N ALA A 55 5.57 6.31 -2.44
CA ALA A 55 4.37 6.31 -1.59
C ALA A 55 3.91 7.71 -1.18
N PHE A 56 4.66 8.76 -1.51
CA PHE A 56 4.30 10.12 -1.10
C PHE A 56 2.92 10.57 -1.61
N PRO A 57 2.55 10.34 -2.90
CA PRO A 57 1.21 10.66 -3.37
C PRO A 57 0.11 9.89 -2.64
N PHE A 58 0.38 8.64 -2.27
CA PHE A 58 -0.56 7.80 -1.52
C PHE A 58 -0.92 8.42 -0.18
N ILE A 59 0.06 8.93 0.58
CA ILE A 59 -0.19 9.56 1.88
C ILE A 59 -1.10 10.79 1.70
N LYS A 60 -0.83 11.63 0.70
CA LYS A 60 -1.65 12.81 0.42
C LYS A 60 -3.06 12.45 -0.04
N ALA A 61 -3.20 11.43 -0.87
CA ALA A 61 -4.51 10.95 -1.30
C ALA A 61 -5.31 10.33 -0.13
N ALA A 62 -4.66 9.59 0.77
CA ALA A 62 -5.29 9.06 1.99
C ALA A 62 -5.72 10.19 2.94
N GLU A 63 -4.89 11.23 3.12
CA GLU A 63 -5.22 12.44 3.88
C GLU A 63 -6.43 13.17 3.29
N MET A 64 -6.48 13.30 1.96
CA MET A 64 -7.62 13.86 1.23
C MET A 64 -8.91 13.09 1.52
N VAL A 65 -8.86 11.74 1.46
CA VAL A 65 -10.02 10.89 1.78
C VAL A 65 -10.47 11.12 3.22
N ASN A 66 -9.55 11.12 4.19
CA ASN A 66 -9.86 11.37 5.59
C ASN A 66 -10.53 12.73 5.80
N ARG A 67 -9.98 13.78 5.21
CA ARG A 67 -10.55 15.12 5.29
C ARG A 67 -11.97 15.16 4.73
N LYS A 68 -12.21 14.54 3.58
CA LYS A 68 -13.54 14.47 2.95
C LYS A 68 -14.55 13.65 3.76
N LEU A 69 -14.09 12.62 4.46
CA LEU A 69 -14.93 11.88 5.41
C LEU A 69 -15.33 12.75 6.60
N LEU A 70 -14.36 13.45 7.21
CA LEU A 70 -14.58 14.32 8.37
C LEU A 70 -15.44 15.55 8.02
N GLU A 71 -15.30 16.12 6.81
CA GLU A 71 -16.18 17.17 6.30
C GLU A 71 -17.65 16.71 6.22
N LYS A 72 -17.89 15.41 5.95
CA LYS A 72 -19.24 14.83 5.89
C LYS A 72 -19.77 14.41 7.26
N ASN A 73 -18.89 13.86 8.09
CA ASN A 73 -19.21 13.35 9.43
C ASN A 73 -18.01 13.62 10.37
N PRO A 74 -18.07 14.66 11.21
CA PRO A 74 -16.98 14.98 12.15
C PRO A 74 -16.65 13.88 13.15
N ASP A 75 -17.62 13.01 13.46
CA ASP A 75 -17.47 11.87 14.38
C ASP A 75 -17.00 10.59 13.64
N GLU A 76 -16.53 10.72 12.39
CA GLU A 76 -16.04 9.58 11.63
C GLU A 76 -14.76 8.99 12.22
N THR A 77 -14.75 7.66 12.39
CA THR A 77 -13.65 6.92 13.02
C THR A 77 -12.98 5.93 12.06
N HIS A 78 -13.65 5.58 10.96
CA HIS A 78 -13.13 4.70 9.90
C HIS A 78 -12.28 5.50 8.91
N LEU A 79 -11.13 5.95 9.40
CA LEU A 79 -10.16 6.77 8.67
C LEU A 79 -8.92 5.95 8.34
N PHE A 80 -8.15 6.37 7.34
CA PHE A 80 -6.80 5.87 7.14
C PHE A 80 -5.87 6.34 8.24
N ASP A 81 -5.17 5.42 8.88
CA ASP A 81 -4.12 5.71 9.84
C ASP A 81 -2.76 5.26 9.30
N VAL A 82 -1.97 6.21 8.79
CA VAL A 82 -0.67 5.91 8.19
C VAL A 82 0.41 5.89 9.26
N ILE A 83 1.11 4.76 9.38
CA ILE A 83 2.29 4.62 10.22
C ILE A 83 3.54 4.45 9.36
N LEU A 84 4.63 5.11 9.75
CA LEU A 84 5.93 4.97 9.09
C LEU A 84 6.73 3.87 9.76
N VAL A 85 7.29 2.98 8.96
CA VAL A 85 8.17 1.89 9.40
C VAL A 85 9.57 2.11 8.84
N SER A 86 10.59 2.10 9.69
CA SER A 86 11.97 2.32 9.28
C SER A 86 12.95 1.52 10.12
N ASP A 87 14.17 1.38 9.62
CA ASP A 87 15.28 0.85 10.38
C ASP A 87 15.77 1.88 11.40
N ASN A 88 16.29 1.40 12.54
CA ASN A 88 16.69 2.26 13.64
C ASN A 88 18.11 2.82 13.45
N ARG A 89 18.31 3.58 12.36
CA ARG A 89 19.52 4.39 12.13
C ARG A 89 19.33 5.79 12.74
N PRO A 90 20.07 6.18 13.79
CA PRO A 90 19.84 7.43 14.51
C PRO A 90 19.84 8.69 13.64
N GLN A 91 20.69 8.73 12.59
CA GLN A 91 20.80 9.87 11.69
C GLN A 91 19.52 10.09 10.88
N ILE A 92 18.96 9.00 10.35
CA ILE A 92 17.79 9.03 9.46
C ILE A 92 16.49 9.32 10.22
N ARG A 93 16.41 8.94 11.51
CA ARG A 93 15.24 9.23 12.35
C ARG A 93 14.86 10.71 12.35
N THR A 94 15.85 11.58 12.57
CA THR A 94 15.63 13.02 12.66
C THR A 94 15.26 13.59 11.29
N GLN A 95 15.91 13.14 10.22
CA GLN A 95 15.60 13.56 8.85
C GLN A 95 14.19 13.13 8.42
N LEU A 96 13.77 11.91 8.74
CA LEU A 96 12.42 11.41 8.44
C LEU A 96 11.33 12.25 9.14
N VAL A 97 11.50 12.52 10.43
CA VAL A 97 10.55 13.34 11.20
C VAL A 97 10.52 14.77 10.66
N ASN A 98 11.69 15.37 10.39
CA ASN A 98 11.78 16.72 9.85
C ASN A 98 11.17 16.83 8.45
N SER A 99 11.41 15.83 7.59
CA SER A 99 10.87 15.78 6.23
C SER A 99 9.35 15.61 6.27
N ALA A 100 8.84 14.66 7.06
CA ALA A 100 7.41 14.46 7.22
C ALA A 100 6.70 15.74 7.70
N LYS A 101 7.31 16.44 8.67
CA LYS A 101 6.80 17.74 9.14
C LYS A 101 6.86 18.82 8.05
N HIS A 102 7.97 18.92 7.34
CA HIS A 102 8.16 19.91 6.27
C HIS A 102 7.10 19.77 5.17
N TYR A 103 6.83 18.55 4.73
CA TYR A 103 5.82 18.27 3.71
C TYR A 103 4.38 18.19 4.26
N GLY A 104 4.20 18.37 5.58
CA GLY A 104 2.90 18.26 6.25
C GLY A 104 2.24 16.91 6.03
N LEU A 105 2.98 15.80 6.13
CA LEU A 105 2.43 14.46 6.03
C LEU A 105 1.71 14.08 7.33
N ASP A 106 0.45 13.63 7.22
CA ASP A 106 -0.31 13.07 8.35
C ASP A 106 0.14 11.63 8.66
N ILE A 107 1.28 11.50 9.32
CA ILE A 107 1.83 10.23 9.82
C ILE A 107 1.58 10.19 11.33
N SER A 108 0.80 9.21 11.80
CA SER A 108 0.43 9.13 13.21
C SER A 108 1.55 8.61 14.09
N ARG A 109 2.35 7.67 13.57
CA ARG A 109 3.39 6.96 14.33
C ARG A 109 4.63 6.73 13.48
N PHE A 110 5.79 6.90 14.10
CA PHE A 110 7.09 6.55 13.54
C PHE A 110 7.64 5.36 14.31
N CYS A 111 7.71 4.21 13.64
CA CYS A 111 8.15 2.95 14.23
C CYS A 111 9.54 2.60 13.70
N PHE A 112 10.53 2.56 14.61
CA PHE A 112 11.93 2.31 14.29
C PHE A 112 12.37 0.96 14.85
N PHE A 113 12.83 0.06 13.98
CA PHE A 113 13.17 -1.32 14.34
C PHE A 113 14.66 -1.58 14.16
N ARG A 114 15.26 -2.32 15.09
CA ARG A 114 16.69 -2.67 15.01
C ARG A 114 16.96 -3.94 14.21
N ASN A 115 15.99 -4.84 14.10
CA ASN A 115 16.10 -6.18 13.51
C ASN A 115 14.80 -6.54 12.77
N ASP A 116 14.64 -7.82 12.42
CA ASP A 116 13.47 -8.40 11.74
C ASP A 116 12.15 -8.40 12.55
N ASP A 117 12.15 -7.84 13.76
CA ASP A 117 10.98 -7.78 14.66
C ASP A 117 9.85 -6.87 14.14
N PHE A 118 10.07 -6.12 13.05
CA PHE A 118 9.09 -5.19 12.53
C PHE A 118 7.75 -5.87 12.19
N VAL A 119 7.77 -7.12 11.71
CA VAL A 119 6.55 -7.83 11.30
C VAL A 119 5.66 -8.15 12.50
N ASP A 120 6.23 -8.53 13.63
CA ASP A 120 5.48 -8.78 14.86
C ASP A 120 4.90 -7.45 15.40
N HIS A 121 5.60 -6.34 15.19
CA HIS A 121 5.06 -5.01 15.44
C HIS A 121 3.92 -4.64 14.48
N LEU A 122 3.95 -4.99 13.20
CA LEU A 122 2.83 -4.79 12.29
C LEU A 122 1.57 -5.52 12.77
N GLN A 123 1.71 -6.76 13.27
CA GLN A 123 0.59 -7.54 13.80
C GLN A 123 -0.01 -6.90 15.05
N SER A 124 0.84 -6.54 16.02
CA SER A 124 0.38 -5.86 17.25
C SER A 124 -0.22 -4.48 17.00
N ASN A 125 0.15 -3.81 15.90
CA ASN A 125 -0.41 -2.55 15.44
C ASN A 125 -1.66 -2.72 14.53
N ASN A 126 -2.23 -3.94 14.42
CA ASN A 126 -3.44 -4.25 13.65
C ASN A 126 -3.36 -3.70 12.20
N VAL A 127 -2.16 -3.76 11.62
CA VAL A 127 -1.91 -3.24 10.27
C VAL A 127 -2.72 -4.02 9.26
N LYS A 128 -3.52 -3.29 8.47
CA LYS A 128 -4.39 -3.82 7.42
C LYS A 128 -3.73 -3.84 6.05
N LEU A 129 -2.61 -3.12 5.89
CA LEU A 129 -1.80 -3.16 4.69
C LEU A 129 -0.38 -2.65 4.99
N PHE A 130 0.63 -3.36 4.53
CA PHE A 130 2.01 -2.90 4.51
C PHE A 130 2.46 -2.55 3.08
N LEU A 131 2.96 -1.34 2.88
CA LEU A 131 3.46 -0.84 1.60
C LEU A 131 4.98 -0.65 1.68
N SER A 132 5.72 -1.26 0.76
CA SER A 132 7.16 -1.10 0.72
C SER A 132 7.72 -1.20 -0.70
N THR A 133 8.87 -0.57 -0.92
CA THR A 133 9.70 -0.75 -2.12
C THR A 133 10.66 -1.95 -1.99
N ASP A 134 10.82 -2.53 -0.80
CA ASP A 134 11.65 -3.71 -0.55
C ASP A 134 10.83 -5.00 -0.66
N LYS A 135 11.09 -5.75 -1.73
CA LYS A 135 10.48 -7.08 -1.98
C LYS A 135 10.72 -8.06 -0.83
N THR A 136 11.85 -8.00 -0.15
CA THR A 136 12.17 -8.87 0.99
C THR A 136 11.22 -8.62 2.15
N ASN A 137 10.97 -7.34 2.47
CA ASN A 137 10.06 -6.95 3.56
C ASN A 137 8.60 -7.30 3.22
N VAL A 138 8.18 -7.11 1.97
CA VAL A 138 6.86 -7.54 1.49
C VAL A 138 6.69 -9.05 1.66
N CYS A 139 7.65 -9.86 1.19
CA CYS A 139 7.62 -11.31 1.32
C CYS A 139 7.61 -11.78 2.78
N LYS A 140 8.40 -11.16 3.66
CA LYS A 140 8.41 -11.48 5.10
C LYS A 140 7.04 -11.20 5.74
N THR A 141 6.42 -10.08 5.38
CA THR A 141 5.12 -9.63 5.90
C THR A 141 3.98 -10.55 5.44
N LEU A 142 3.95 -10.91 4.16
CA LEU A 142 2.96 -11.85 3.60
C LEU A 142 3.04 -13.23 4.26
N LYS A 143 4.25 -13.75 4.54
CA LYS A 143 4.45 -15.04 5.22
C LYS A 143 3.88 -15.08 6.65
N LYS A 144 3.69 -13.92 7.27
CA LYS A 144 3.08 -13.76 8.60
C LYS A 144 1.58 -13.45 8.53
N GLY A 145 0.98 -13.54 7.33
CA GLY A 145 -0.46 -13.35 7.11
C GLY A 145 -0.92 -11.91 7.12
N ILE A 146 0.00 -10.94 7.08
CA ILE A 146 -0.34 -9.52 7.01
C ILE A 146 -0.39 -9.13 5.51
N PRO A 147 -1.48 -8.47 5.05
CA PRO A 147 -1.56 -7.93 3.70
C PRO A 147 -0.37 -7.01 3.41
N ALA A 148 0.34 -7.21 2.30
CA ALA A 148 1.43 -6.34 1.90
C ALA A 148 1.53 -6.22 0.38
N ALA A 149 1.95 -5.05 -0.10
CA ALA A 149 2.12 -4.76 -1.52
C ALA A 149 3.48 -4.11 -1.79
N LEU A 150 4.09 -4.53 -2.91
CA LEU A 150 5.31 -3.94 -3.44
C LEU A 150 4.96 -2.69 -4.25
N LEU A 151 5.54 -1.56 -3.87
CA LEU A 151 5.40 -0.31 -4.61
C LEU A 151 6.47 -0.22 -5.69
N PHE A 152 6.04 -0.04 -6.93
CA PHE A 152 6.93 0.21 -8.06
C PHE A 152 6.99 1.70 -8.34
N ARG A 153 8.20 2.20 -8.65
CA ARG A 153 8.36 3.58 -9.12
C ARG A 153 7.63 3.72 -10.45
N GLN A 154 6.61 4.57 -10.49
CA GLN A 154 5.90 4.94 -11.71
C GLN A 154 6.56 6.19 -12.29
N ASP A 155 6.70 6.25 -13.62
CA ASP A 155 7.22 7.44 -14.31
C ASP A 155 6.25 8.62 -14.21
N ALA A 156 4.95 8.32 -14.15
CA ALA A 156 3.90 9.30 -13.93
C ALA A 156 3.52 9.34 -12.45
N GLN A 157 3.42 10.55 -11.90
CA GLN A 157 3.05 10.74 -10.51
C GLN A 157 1.54 10.57 -10.34
N ALA A 158 1.13 9.67 -9.45
CA ALA A 158 -0.27 9.47 -9.11
C ALA A 158 -0.90 10.76 -8.54
N PRO A 159 -2.19 10.99 -8.80
CA PRO A 159 -2.88 12.21 -8.36
C PRO A 159 -3.06 12.24 -6.85
N THR A 160 -2.94 13.42 -6.23
CA THR A 160 -3.07 13.57 -4.77
C THR A 160 -4.48 13.92 -4.31
N ASP A 161 -5.38 14.24 -5.24
CA ASP A 161 -6.78 14.62 -4.98
C ASP A 161 -7.74 13.42 -4.97
N GLN A 162 -7.29 12.25 -5.43
CA GLN A 162 -8.08 11.02 -5.43
C GLN A 162 -7.19 9.79 -5.17
N LEU A 163 -7.51 9.05 -4.12
CA LEU A 163 -6.92 7.75 -3.83
C LEU A 163 -7.45 6.72 -4.83
N ARG A 164 -6.52 6.08 -5.55
CA ARG A 164 -6.81 5.08 -6.59
C ARG A 164 -6.24 3.73 -6.18
N ILE A 165 -7.11 2.73 -6.03
CA ILE A 165 -6.73 1.37 -5.64
C ILE A 165 -7.14 0.42 -6.77
N LEU A 166 -6.18 -0.32 -7.31
CA LEU A 166 -6.39 -1.27 -8.39
C LEU A 166 -6.23 -2.70 -7.89
N PHE A 167 -7.26 -3.52 -8.11
CA PHE A 167 -7.25 -4.96 -7.85
C PHE A 167 -7.06 -5.72 -9.16
N THR A 168 -6.18 -6.72 -9.18
CA THR A 168 -6.08 -7.62 -10.33
C THR A 168 -7.06 -8.79 -10.22
N GLY A 169 -7.67 -9.19 -11.34
CA GLY A 169 -8.62 -10.29 -11.37
C GLY A 169 -8.00 -11.66 -11.09
N ASP A 170 -6.72 -11.83 -11.39
CA ASP A 170 -5.98 -13.07 -11.13
C ASP A 170 -5.78 -13.28 -9.62
N ASP A 171 -5.44 -12.21 -8.89
CA ASP A 171 -5.26 -12.29 -7.45
C ASP A 171 -6.59 -12.50 -6.72
N VAL A 172 -7.68 -11.89 -7.20
CA VAL A 172 -9.03 -12.09 -6.64
C VAL A 172 -9.51 -13.55 -6.80
N LEU A 173 -9.26 -14.15 -7.96
CA LEU A 173 -9.72 -15.50 -8.26
C LEU A 173 -8.79 -16.60 -7.75
N SER A 174 -7.56 -16.26 -7.36
CA SER A 174 -6.56 -17.22 -6.88
C SER A 174 -7.12 -18.13 -5.78
N ASN A 175 -7.55 -19.32 -6.17
CA ASN A 175 -7.90 -20.43 -5.30
C ASN A 175 -6.91 -21.52 -5.66
N SER A 176 -5.83 -21.67 -4.89
CA SER A 176 -5.11 -22.94 -4.64
C SER A 176 -4.60 -23.84 -5.79
N ALA A 177 -5.04 -23.68 -7.03
CA ALA A 177 -4.93 -24.69 -8.08
C ALA A 177 -4.43 -24.12 -9.42
N GLU A 178 -4.20 -22.81 -9.52
CA GLU A 178 -3.86 -22.14 -10.79
C GLU A 178 -2.55 -21.34 -10.74
N LEU A 179 -1.67 -21.61 -9.77
CA LEU A 179 -0.31 -21.03 -9.72
C LEU A 179 0.59 -21.49 -10.90
N GLY A 180 0.10 -22.38 -11.77
CA GLY A 180 0.84 -22.93 -12.92
C GLY A 180 0.66 -22.21 -14.26
N LEU A 181 0.03 -21.02 -14.32
CA LEU A 181 -0.24 -20.33 -15.60
C LEU A 181 0.40 -18.94 -15.69
N ARG A 182 1.63 -18.79 -15.20
CA ARG A 182 2.54 -17.72 -15.64
C ARG A 182 3.85 -18.33 -16.11
N GLY A 183 3.99 -18.42 -17.43
CA GLY A 183 5.17 -18.94 -18.13
C GLY A 183 4.72 -19.84 -19.26
N GLY A 184 4.78 -19.34 -20.50
CA GLY A 184 4.73 -20.20 -21.67
C GLY A 184 6.02 -21.00 -21.76
N GLU A 185 6.13 -22.02 -20.92
CA GLU A 185 7.05 -23.16 -20.95
C GLU A 185 6.60 -24.04 -19.77
N LEU A 186 6.45 -25.34 -20.03
CA LEU A 186 5.93 -26.35 -19.11
C LEU A 186 6.46 -26.16 -17.67
N ALA A 187 5.70 -25.48 -16.81
CA ALA A 187 6.06 -25.32 -15.42
C ALA A 187 5.89 -26.68 -14.74
N GLU A 188 7.00 -27.22 -14.24
CA GLU A 188 7.03 -28.46 -13.48
C GLU A 188 6.02 -28.42 -12.32
N PRO A 189 5.43 -29.56 -11.93
CA PRO A 189 4.48 -29.61 -10.83
C PRO A 189 5.16 -29.15 -9.53
N VAL A 190 4.86 -27.91 -9.13
CA VAL A 190 5.43 -27.30 -7.93
C VAL A 190 4.78 -27.94 -6.70
N ASP A 191 5.59 -28.68 -5.98
CA ASP A 191 5.25 -29.39 -4.76
C ASP A 191 5.38 -28.43 -3.58
N SER A 192 4.28 -27.88 -3.02
CA SER A 192 4.35 -27.16 -1.73
C SER A 192 3.00 -26.80 -1.11
N LYS A 193 2.55 -27.61 -0.14
CA LYS A 193 1.50 -27.28 0.85
C LYS A 193 1.67 -25.89 1.50
N LYS A 194 2.91 -25.37 1.56
CA LYS A 194 3.26 -24.03 2.08
C LYS A 194 2.84 -22.90 1.13
N GLU A 195 3.01 -23.05 -0.18
CA GLU A 195 2.59 -22.03 -1.15
C GLU A 195 1.07 -21.91 -1.20
N LEU A 196 0.39 -23.04 -1.04
CA LEU A 196 -1.06 -23.11 -0.90
C LEU A 196 -1.58 -22.32 0.32
N GLN A 197 -0.92 -22.50 1.47
CA GLN A 197 -1.23 -21.78 2.69
C GLN A 197 -0.97 -20.28 2.54
N ASN A 198 0.16 -19.90 1.93
CA ASN A 198 0.50 -18.49 1.69
C ASN A 198 -0.49 -17.81 0.75
N ALA A 199 -0.90 -18.47 -0.34
CA ALA A 199 -1.89 -17.94 -1.28
C ALA A 199 -3.27 -17.76 -0.62
N THR A 200 -3.66 -18.72 0.24
CA THR A 200 -4.91 -18.64 1.00
C THR A 200 -4.88 -17.48 2.00
N ALA A 201 -3.76 -17.31 2.72
CA ALA A 201 -3.59 -16.21 3.65
C ALA A 201 -3.60 -14.85 2.92
N ALA A 202 -2.88 -14.72 1.80
CA ALA A 202 -2.85 -13.51 0.97
C ALA A 202 -4.25 -13.14 0.45
N LYS A 203 -5.06 -14.12 0.07
CA LYS A 203 -6.45 -13.92 -0.34
C LYS A 203 -7.35 -13.49 0.81
N GLY A 204 -7.20 -14.11 1.99
CA GLY A 204 -7.94 -13.69 3.20
C GLY A 204 -7.64 -12.24 3.58
N ALA A 205 -6.35 -11.89 3.55
CA ALA A 205 -5.83 -10.53 3.72
C ALA A 205 -6.43 -9.54 2.72
N MET A 206 -6.43 -9.87 1.42
CA MET A 206 -7.02 -9.02 0.39
C MET A 206 -8.52 -8.83 0.60
N LYS A 207 -9.24 -9.90 0.94
CA LYS A 207 -10.68 -9.85 1.21
C LYS A 207 -11.00 -8.89 2.36
N GLU A 208 -10.24 -8.95 3.45
CA GLU A 208 -10.41 -8.04 4.59
C GLU A 208 -10.17 -6.59 4.15
N PHE A 209 -9.06 -6.32 3.46
CA PHE A 209 -8.75 -4.97 2.97
C PHE A 209 -9.81 -4.45 1.99
N ALA A 210 -10.24 -5.26 1.02
CA ALA A 210 -11.29 -4.92 0.07
C ALA A 210 -12.61 -4.56 0.77
N GLY A 211 -12.99 -5.31 1.83
CA GLY A 211 -14.16 -5.01 2.64
C GLY A 211 -14.07 -3.65 3.34
N LEU A 212 -12.92 -3.34 3.96
CA LEU A 212 -12.67 -2.06 4.63
C LEU A 212 -12.71 -0.87 3.66
N ILE A 213 -12.13 -1.03 2.46
CA ILE A 213 -12.19 -0.04 1.39
C ILE A 213 -13.62 0.12 0.88
N GLY A 214 -14.37 -0.97 0.74
CA GLY A 214 -15.77 -0.94 0.32
C GLY A 214 -16.69 -0.26 1.33
N GLU A 215 -16.47 -0.47 2.64
CA GLU A 215 -17.13 0.28 3.71
C GLU A 215 -16.86 1.77 3.64
N MET A 216 -15.60 2.16 3.41
CA MET A 216 -15.21 3.56 3.27
C MET A 216 -15.80 4.19 2.00
N ARG A 217 -15.69 3.51 0.86
CA ARG A 217 -16.17 3.98 -0.45
C ARG A 217 -17.68 4.27 -0.44
N ARG A 218 -18.47 3.45 0.27
CA ARG A 218 -19.93 3.61 0.41
C ARG A 218 -20.35 4.87 1.17
N LYS A 219 -19.45 5.49 1.95
CA LYS A 219 -19.72 6.76 2.65
C LYS A 219 -19.67 7.97 1.70
N PHE A 220 -19.11 7.77 0.52
CA PHE A 220 -19.11 8.76 -0.55
C PHE A 220 -20.27 8.52 -1.53
N GLY A 221 -20.68 9.58 -2.23
CA GLY A 221 -21.63 9.47 -3.32
C GLY A 221 -21.04 8.71 -4.51
N ARG A 222 -21.87 8.48 -5.53
CA ARG A 222 -21.41 7.87 -6.79
C ARG A 222 -20.43 8.79 -7.52
N ASP A 223 -20.73 10.07 -7.57
CA ASP A 223 -19.94 11.06 -8.30
C ASP A 223 -18.88 11.74 -7.41
N SER A 224 -17.71 12.03 -7.99
CA SER A 224 -16.63 12.81 -7.38
C SER A 224 -16.11 12.27 -6.03
N SER A 225 -16.06 10.95 -5.88
CA SER A 225 -15.45 10.32 -4.70
C SER A 225 -13.92 10.54 -4.67
N PRO A 226 -13.34 10.93 -3.52
CA PRO A 226 -11.89 11.02 -3.34
C PRO A 226 -11.23 9.64 -3.25
N LEU A 227 -12.01 8.55 -3.27
CA LEU A 227 -11.55 7.17 -3.32
C LEU A 227 -12.18 6.51 -4.55
N CYS A 228 -11.35 5.97 -5.44
CA CYS A 228 -11.76 5.28 -6.65
C CYS A 228 -11.14 3.88 -6.68
N THR A 229 -11.96 2.86 -6.94
CA THR A 229 -11.55 1.46 -6.97
C THR A 229 -11.61 0.92 -8.40
N TYR A 230 -10.54 0.25 -8.80
CA TYR A 230 -10.36 -0.28 -10.14
C TYR A 230 -10.25 -1.80 -10.09
N LEU A 231 -10.74 -2.46 -11.14
CA LEU A 231 -10.47 -3.86 -11.43
C LEU A 231 -9.76 -3.95 -12.78
N MET A 232 -8.65 -4.67 -12.86
CA MET A 232 -8.01 -5.01 -14.14
C MET A 232 -7.83 -6.52 -14.24
N THR A 233 -8.13 -7.09 -15.40
CA THR A 233 -7.91 -8.51 -15.64
C THR A 233 -7.42 -8.75 -17.06
N ALA A 234 -6.32 -9.51 -17.16
CA ALA A 234 -5.80 -9.98 -18.45
C ALA A 234 -6.67 -11.11 -19.05
N ARG A 235 -7.46 -11.82 -18.22
CA ARG A 235 -8.27 -12.97 -18.66
C ARG A 235 -9.44 -12.56 -19.53
N SER A 236 -9.67 -13.33 -20.59
CA SER A 236 -10.48 -12.96 -21.77
C SER A 236 -11.88 -13.55 -21.82
N ASN A 237 -12.35 -14.26 -20.80
CA ASN A 237 -13.69 -14.86 -20.85
C ASN A 237 -14.70 -14.14 -19.91
N LYS A 238 -15.94 -14.00 -20.40
CA LYS A 238 -17.04 -13.27 -19.75
C LYS A 238 -17.43 -13.88 -18.40
N GLU A 239 -17.29 -15.21 -18.26
CA GLU A 239 -17.64 -15.92 -17.04
C GLU A 239 -16.65 -15.65 -15.90
N VAL A 240 -15.35 -15.69 -16.19
CA VAL A 240 -14.27 -15.34 -15.25
C VAL A 240 -14.41 -13.88 -14.84
N SER A 241 -14.61 -12.99 -15.81
CA SER A 241 -14.83 -11.57 -15.58
C SER A 241 -16.00 -11.31 -14.61
N SER A 242 -17.12 -12.00 -14.81
CA SER A 242 -18.27 -11.92 -13.91
C SER A 242 -17.98 -12.49 -12.52
N LYS A 243 -17.22 -13.59 -12.42
CA LYS A 243 -16.83 -14.20 -11.14
C LYS A 243 -15.93 -13.29 -10.31
N VAL A 244 -14.99 -12.57 -10.94
CA VAL A 244 -14.13 -11.60 -10.24
C VAL A 244 -14.99 -10.51 -9.59
N ILE A 245 -15.86 -9.88 -10.38
CA ILE A 245 -16.76 -8.82 -9.89
C ILE A 245 -17.65 -9.34 -8.77
N GLN A 246 -18.25 -10.52 -8.94
CA GLN A 246 -19.09 -11.14 -7.91
C GLN A 246 -18.31 -11.44 -6.63
N SER A 247 -17.04 -11.84 -6.74
CA SER A 247 -16.17 -12.10 -5.59
C SER A 247 -15.88 -10.82 -4.82
N LEU A 248 -15.46 -9.74 -5.50
CA LEU A 248 -15.23 -8.43 -4.87
C LEU A 248 -16.50 -7.88 -4.23
N ARG A 249 -17.64 -7.99 -4.91
CA ARG A 249 -18.95 -7.60 -4.34
C ARG A 249 -19.30 -8.43 -3.11
N GLY A 250 -19.04 -9.74 -3.15
CA GLY A 250 -19.22 -10.64 -2.01
C GLY A 250 -18.28 -10.33 -0.84
N TRP A 251 -17.19 -9.61 -1.07
CA TRP A 251 -16.30 -9.08 -0.04
C TRP A 251 -16.72 -7.70 0.47
N GLY A 252 -17.75 -7.09 -0.13
CA GLY A 252 -18.25 -5.77 0.24
C GLY A 252 -17.65 -4.62 -0.58
N LEU A 253 -16.86 -4.92 -1.62
CA LEU A 253 -16.27 -3.95 -2.52
C LEU A 253 -17.05 -3.85 -3.83
N GLU A 254 -17.69 -2.70 -4.07
CA GLU A 254 -18.15 -2.33 -5.41
C GLU A 254 -17.02 -1.58 -6.12
N VAL A 255 -16.69 -2.03 -7.34
CA VAL A 255 -15.64 -1.45 -8.16
C VAL A 255 -16.22 -0.31 -8.98
N ASP A 256 -15.55 0.84 -8.99
CA ASP A 256 -15.95 2.02 -9.78
C ASP A 256 -15.70 1.81 -11.27
N GLU A 257 -14.51 1.30 -11.64
CA GLU A 257 -14.11 1.09 -13.03
C GLU A 257 -13.47 -0.30 -13.24
N ALA A 258 -13.81 -0.98 -14.32
CA ALA A 258 -13.29 -2.31 -14.63
C ALA A 258 -12.73 -2.42 -16.06
N PHE A 259 -11.50 -2.92 -16.17
CA PHE A 259 -10.74 -3.07 -17.41
C PHE A 259 -10.50 -4.55 -17.70
N PHE A 260 -11.12 -5.05 -18.78
CA PHE A 260 -10.95 -6.42 -19.27
C PHE A 260 -10.04 -6.37 -20.50
N LEU A 261 -8.78 -6.75 -20.33
CA LEU A 261 -7.76 -6.50 -21.35
C LEU A 261 -7.78 -7.52 -22.49
N VAL A 262 -8.28 -8.74 -22.25
CA VAL A 262 -8.39 -9.79 -23.28
C VAL A 262 -7.05 -10.01 -24.02
N GLY A 263 -5.93 -10.01 -23.28
CA GLY A 263 -4.58 -10.13 -23.83
C GLY A 263 -3.90 -8.82 -24.27
N ALA A 264 -4.56 -7.67 -24.16
CA ALA A 264 -3.92 -6.36 -24.33
C ALA A 264 -2.88 -6.08 -23.22
N PRO A 265 -1.85 -5.26 -23.49
CA PRO A 265 -0.84 -4.92 -22.49
C PRO A 265 -1.44 -4.12 -21.32
N GLU A 266 -1.03 -4.45 -20.10
CA GLU A 266 -1.44 -3.75 -18.86
C GLU A 266 -0.86 -2.33 -18.76
N GLY A 267 0.35 -2.13 -19.28
CA GLY A 267 1.12 -0.88 -19.13
C GLY A 267 0.37 0.39 -19.52
N PRO A 268 -0.26 0.48 -20.71
CA PRO A 268 -1.03 1.66 -21.09
C PRO A 268 -2.20 1.97 -20.15
N ILE A 269 -2.88 0.94 -19.64
CA ILE A 269 -3.98 1.10 -18.69
C ILE A 269 -3.45 1.54 -17.32
N LEU A 270 -2.36 0.94 -16.84
CA LEU A 270 -1.70 1.37 -15.61
C LEU A 270 -1.23 2.83 -15.69
N ALA A 271 -0.69 3.27 -16.84
CA ALA A 271 -0.26 4.64 -17.06
C ALA A 271 -1.43 5.64 -17.09
N GLN A 272 -2.62 5.20 -17.50
CA GLN A 272 -3.86 5.98 -17.46
C GLN A 272 -4.44 6.05 -16.04
N ILE A 273 -4.53 4.92 -15.34
CA ILE A 273 -5.12 4.82 -14.00
C ILE A 273 -4.21 5.48 -12.96
N GLN A 274 -2.90 5.26 -13.05
CA GLN A 274 -1.90 5.71 -12.05
C GLN A 274 -2.31 5.31 -10.63
N PRO A 275 -2.46 4.01 -10.36
CA PRO A 275 -2.92 3.54 -9.06
C PRO A 275 -1.87 3.80 -7.98
N HIS A 276 -2.35 4.16 -6.80
CA HIS A 276 -1.51 4.31 -5.61
C HIS A 276 -1.16 2.96 -5.01
N ILE A 277 -2.11 2.04 -5.06
CA ILE A 277 -1.98 0.66 -4.60
C ILE A 277 -2.40 -0.23 -5.77
N LEU A 278 -1.53 -1.17 -6.13
CA LEU A 278 -1.82 -2.28 -7.01
C LEU A 278 -1.79 -3.55 -6.15
N TYR A 279 -2.92 -4.26 -6.10
CA TYR A 279 -3.09 -5.50 -5.33
C TYR A 279 -3.38 -6.66 -6.28
#